data_AF-A0A943DRF4-F1
#
_entry.id   AF-A0A943DRF4-F1
#
_cell.length_a   1.000
_cell.length_b   1.000
_cell.length_c   1.000
_cell.angle_alpha   90.00
_cell.angle_beta   90.00
_cell.angle_gamma   90.00
#
_symmetry.space_group_name_H-M   'P 1'
#
loop_
_entity.id
_entity.type
_entity.pdbx_description
1 polymer ?
#
loop_
_entity_poly.entity_id
_entity_poly.type
_entity_poly.pdbx_seq_one_letter_code
_entity_poly.pdbx_strand_id
1 'polypeptide(L)'
;MSKLKVLEVSAYAVLVLLIYGLLLTLHRAVFIVNDYGVLCDADAWPMYYLWAAIFLSVSVLVVFHLLCKRRPSCSKGLRAALISALAAVIIYSAWVIADANAMLKRTIDMFESPPYVQHVVIPQMQATSLEDLNLSIDEKRNEIIYFTRENCPSCSICSSKLKEFTEDKDIRISVYDSAADRETREDLMSETLSRFGIETVPAILVLENGQISERFDGENLFEEFKAYCDENM
;
A
#
# COMPACT_ATOMS: atom_id res chain seq x y z
N MET A 1 -1.62 -3.95 48.43
CA MET A 1 -2.08 -4.90 47.39
C MET A 1 -1.35 -6.22 47.56
N SER A 2 -2.01 -7.37 47.40
CA SER A 2 -1.31 -8.66 47.40
C SER A 2 -0.36 -8.74 46.19
N LYS A 3 0.80 -9.38 46.34
CA LYS A 3 1.79 -9.55 45.25
C LYS A 3 1.17 -10.14 43.97
N LEU A 4 0.09 -10.91 44.12
CA LEU A 4 -0.68 -11.50 43.03
C LEU A 4 -1.48 -10.45 42.23
N LYS A 5 -2.14 -9.50 42.90
CA LYS A 5 -2.88 -8.43 42.21
C LYS A 5 -1.96 -7.52 41.41
N VAL A 6 -0.76 -7.25 41.93
CA VAL A 6 0.26 -6.47 41.20
C VAL A 6 0.69 -7.19 39.92
N LEU A 7 0.89 -8.52 40.01
CA LEU A 7 1.28 -9.36 38.87
C LEU A 7 0.19 -9.43 37.79
N GLU A 8 -1.09 -9.57 38.19
CA GLU A 8 -2.21 -9.56 37.25
C GLU A 8 -2.32 -8.22 36.52
N VAL A 9 -2.28 -7.10 37.25
CA VAL A 9 -2.32 -5.75 36.65
C VAL A 9 -1.15 -5.53 35.70
N SER A 10 0.07 -5.97 36.05
CA SER A 10 1.22 -5.86 35.16
C SER A 10 1.07 -6.70 33.89
N ALA A 11 0.46 -7.89 33.98
CA ALA A 11 0.26 -8.76 32.82
C ALA A 11 -0.78 -8.18 31.84
N TYR A 12 -1.86 -7.59 32.36
CA TYR A 12 -2.84 -6.88 31.53
C TYR A 12 -2.24 -5.64 30.86
N ALA A 13 -1.42 -4.86 31.56
CA ALA A 13 -0.75 -3.69 30.99
C ALA A 13 0.17 -4.09 29.81
N VAL A 14 0.93 -5.18 29.96
CA VAL A 14 1.77 -5.71 28.88
C VAL A 14 0.93 -6.19 27.69
N LEU A 15 -0.20 -6.87 27.94
CA LEU A 15 -1.09 -7.29 26.87
C LEU A 15 -1.65 -6.10 26.07
N VAL A 16 -2.05 -5.03 26.74
CA VAL A 16 -2.54 -3.81 26.07
C VAL A 16 -1.45 -3.20 25.19
N LEU A 17 -0.21 -3.16 25.65
CA LEU A 17 0.92 -2.68 24.84
C LEU A 17 1.19 -3.56 23.61
N LEU A 18 1.07 -4.89 23.75
CA LEU A 18 1.20 -5.82 22.62
C LEU A 18 0.08 -5.63 21.59
N ILE A 19 -1.16 -5.44 22.05
CA ILE A 19 -2.32 -5.15 21.16
C ILE A 19 -2.12 -3.81 20.45
N TYR A 20 -1.66 -2.78 21.15
CA TYR A 20 -1.38 -1.49 20.54
C TYR A 20 -0.28 -1.57 19.47
N GLY A 21 0.81 -2.30 19.77
CA GLY A 21 1.87 -2.58 18.80
C GLY A 21 1.36 -3.29 17.54
N LEU A 22 0.46 -4.25 17.68
CA LEU A 22 -0.20 -4.90 16.55
C LEU A 22 -1.01 -3.91 15.71
N LEU A 23 -1.87 -3.10 16.35
CA LEU A 23 -2.72 -2.15 15.63
C LEU A 23 -1.89 -1.17 14.81
N LEU A 24 -0.76 -0.72 15.36
CA LEU A 24 0.21 0.11 14.62
C LEU A 24 0.80 -0.64 13.43
N THR A 25 1.19 -1.90 13.59
CA THR A 25 1.75 -2.70 12.49
C THR A 25 0.70 -2.98 11.40
N LEU A 26 -0.54 -3.27 11.78
CA LEU A 26 -1.66 -3.43 10.85
C LEU A 26 -1.95 -2.13 10.09
N HIS A 27 -2.02 -1.00 10.79
CA HIS A 27 -2.23 0.30 10.16
C HIS A 27 -1.15 0.61 9.12
N ARG A 28 0.13 0.37 9.48
CA ARG A 28 1.25 0.57 8.55
C ARG A 28 1.22 -0.41 7.38
N ALA A 29 0.80 -1.66 7.58
CA ALA A 29 0.66 -2.62 6.50
C ALA A 29 -0.47 -2.22 5.52
N VAL A 30 -1.61 -1.75 6.04
CA VAL A 30 -2.71 -1.23 5.22
C VAL A 30 -2.26 0.00 4.42
N PHE A 31 -1.53 0.93 5.06
CA PHE A 31 -0.93 2.09 4.39
C PHE A 31 -0.06 1.65 3.21
N ILE A 32 0.80 0.64 3.38
CA ILE A 32 1.67 0.17 2.29
C ILE A 32 0.87 -0.43 1.12
N VAL A 33 -0.12 -1.26 1.41
CA VAL A 33 -0.95 -1.86 0.36
C VAL A 33 -1.75 -0.79 -0.39
N ASN A 34 -2.30 0.18 0.34
CA ASN A 34 -3.17 1.21 -0.23
C ASN A 34 -2.39 2.28 -1.01
N ASP A 35 -1.19 2.65 -0.55
CA ASP A 35 -0.43 3.77 -1.12
C ASP A 35 0.64 3.30 -2.13
N TYR A 36 1.17 2.07 -1.98
CA TYR A 36 2.16 1.52 -2.92
C TYR A 36 1.61 0.39 -3.81
N GLY A 37 0.38 -0.08 -3.59
CA GLY A 37 -0.27 -1.09 -4.43
C GLY A 37 0.40 -2.49 -4.42
N VAL A 38 1.32 -2.74 -3.49
CA VAL A 38 2.07 -3.99 -3.43
C VAL A 38 1.30 -5.01 -2.59
N LEU A 39 0.74 -6.02 -3.26
CA LEU A 39 0.39 -7.29 -2.61
C LEU A 39 1.71 -8.01 -2.30
N CYS A 40 2.18 -7.91 -1.05
CA CYS A 40 3.37 -8.61 -0.59
C CYS A 40 3.13 -10.13 -0.52
N ASP A 41 2.95 -10.81 -1.66
CA ASP A 41 2.66 -12.26 -1.69
C ASP A 41 3.82 -13.10 -1.12
N ALA A 42 5.07 -12.63 -1.28
CA ALA A 42 6.26 -13.28 -0.71
C ALA A 42 6.60 -12.82 0.73
N ASP A 43 6.11 -11.65 1.14
CA ASP A 43 6.50 -10.97 2.40
C ASP A 43 5.33 -10.82 3.39
N ALA A 44 4.17 -11.44 3.16
CA ALA A 44 3.02 -11.43 4.07
C ALA A 44 3.19 -12.32 5.31
N TRP A 45 4.22 -13.19 5.32
CA TRP A 45 4.55 -14.09 6.43
C TRP A 45 4.63 -13.42 7.81
N PRO A 46 5.28 -12.25 7.98
CA PRO A 46 5.34 -11.53 9.27
C PRO A 46 3.96 -11.19 9.82
N MET A 47 2.96 -10.90 8.96
CA MET A 47 1.60 -10.62 9.42
C MET A 47 0.93 -11.87 10.00
N TYR A 48 1.14 -13.04 9.42
CA TYR A 48 0.63 -14.30 9.96
C TYR A 48 1.29 -14.66 11.31
N TYR A 49 2.59 -14.40 11.47
CA TYR A 49 3.30 -14.61 12.74
C TYR A 49 2.84 -13.66 13.86
N LEU A 50 2.44 -12.43 13.51
CA LEU A 50 1.82 -11.47 14.44
C LEU A 50 0.50 -11.98 15.01
N TRP A 51 -0.39 -12.52 14.16
CA TRP A 51 -1.64 -13.13 14.61
C TRP A 51 -1.39 -14.34 15.52
N ALA A 52 -0.43 -15.20 15.16
CA ALA A 52 -0.05 -16.36 15.95
C ALA A 52 0.50 -15.97 17.34
N ALA A 53 1.38 -14.96 17.41
CA ALA A 53 1.95 -14.49 18.68
C ALA A 53 0.89 -13.96 19.66
N ILE A 54 -0.15 -13.29 19.14
CA ILE A 54 -1.25 -12.74 19.95
C ILE A 54 -2.18 -13.84 20.44
N PHE A 55 -2.58 -14.76 19.55
CA PHE A 55 -3.39 -15.90 19.96
C PHE A 55 -2.70 -16.71 21.06
N LEU A 56 -1.39 -16.91 20.95
CA LEU A 56 -0.61 -17.68 21.90
C LEU A 56 -0.46 -16.94 23.24
N SER A 57 -0.22 -15.63 23.23
CA SER A 57 -0.13 -14.81 24.46
C SER A 57 -1.47 -14.67 25.18
N VAL A 58 -2.58 -14.46 24.46
CA VAL A 58 -3.93 -14.44 25.04
C VAL A 58 -4.29 -15.81 25.63
N SER A 59 -4.03 -16.89 24.89
CA SER A 59 -4.32 -18.26 25.35
C SER A 59 -3.57 -18.59 26.64
N VAL A 60 -2.29 -18.23 26.74
CA VAL A 60 -1.48 -18.45 27.95
C VAL A 60 -1.96 -17.62 29.13
N LEU A 61 -2.39 -16.38 28.92
CA LEU A 61 -3.00 -15.54 29.98
C LEU A 61 -4.33 -16.10 30.48
N VAL A 62 -5.18 -16.59 29.58
CA VAL A 62 -6.45 -17.23 29.94
C VAL A 62 -6.20 -18.49 30.76
N VAL A 63 -5.28 -19.36 30.32
CA VAL A 63 -4.88 -20.56 31.06
C VAL A 63 -4.31 -20.19 32.43
N PHE A 64 -3.44 -19.18 32.51
CA PHE A 64 -2.90 -18.69 33.77
C PHE A 64 -3.98 -18.19 34.73
N HIS A 65 -4.93 -17.39 34.25
CA HIS A 65 -6.03 -16.86 35.05
C HIS A 65 -6.96 -17.98 35.53
N LEU A 66 -7.32 -18.92 34.66
CA LEU A 66 -8.16 -20.07 35.00
C LEU A 66 -7.49 -20.97 36.04
N LEU A 67 -6.18 -21.23 35.91
CA LEU A 67 -5.42 -22.03 36.87
C LEU A 67 -5.28 -21.34 38.23
N CYS A 68 -5.02 -20.03 38.24
CA CYS A 68 -4.95 -19.23 39.47
C CYS A 68 -6.30 -19.15 40.19
N LYS A 69 -7.42 -19.08 39.44
CA LYS A 69 -8.78 -19.05 39.99
C LYS A 69 -9.24 -20.40 40.53
N ARG A 70 -8.91 -21.53 39.86
CA ARG A 70 -9.33 -22.88 40.28
C ARG A 70 -8.46 -23.52 41.37
N ARG A 71 -7.17 -23.19 41.47
CA ARG A 71 -6.26 -23.74 42.50
C ARG A 71 -5.46 -22.63 43.20
N PRO A 72 -6.05 -21.98 44.22
CA PRO A 72 -5.35 -20.94 45.00
C PRO A 72 -4.18 -21.48 45.84
N SER A 73 -4.11 -22.80 46.07
CA SER A 73 -2.98 -23.49 46.73
C SER A 73 -2.09 -24.19 45.69
N CYS A 74 -1.57 -23.40 44.75
CA CYS A 74 -0.62 -23.88 43.75
C CYS A 74 0.79 -23.92 44.37
N SER A 75 1.55 -25.00 44.15
CA SER A 75 2.91 -25.13 44.71
C SER A 75 3.79 -23.97 44.24
N LYS A 76 4.73 -23.52 45.10
CA LYS A 76 5.63 -22.40 44.77
C LYS A 76 6.39 -22.65 43.44
N GLY A 77 6.74 -23.91 43.16
CA GLY A 77 7.40 -24.32 41.92
C GLY A 77 6.51 -24.21 40.68
N LEU A 78 5.25 -24.66 40.75
CA LEU A 78 4.33 -24.57 39.62
C LEU A 78 3.97 -23.11 39.28
N ARG A 79 3.84 -22.26 40.31
CA ARG A 79 3.67 -20.80 40.11
C ARG A 79 4.87 -20.17 39.42
N ALA A 80 6.08 -20.51 39.85
CA ALA A 80 7.30 -20.00 39.23
C ALA A 80 7.40 -20.42 37.76
N ALA A 81 7.10 -21.68 37.45
CA ALA A 81 7.12 -22.21 36.09
C ALA A 81 6.09 -21.51 35.16
N LEU A 82 4.89 -21.22 35.68
CA LEU A 82 3.85 -20.51 34.93
C LEU A 82 4.25 -19.05 34.67
N ILE A 83 4.86 -18.38 35.65
CA ILE A 83 5.35 -17.00 35.48
C ILE A 83 6.49 -16.96 34.46
N SER A 84 7.42 -17.92 34.50
CA SER A 84 8.50 -17.99 33.51
C SER A 84 7.99 -18.28 32.10
N ALA A 85 6.98 -19.15 31.96
CA ALA A 85 6.35 -19.44 30.67
C ALA A 85 5.65 -18.20 30.10
N LEU A 86 4.92 -17.45 30.94
CA LEU A 86 4.28 -16.21 30.53
C LEU A 86 5.31 -15.16 30.10
N ALA A 87 6.40 -15.00 30.86
CA ALA A 87 7.48 -14.08 30.52
C ALA A 87 8.14 -14.45 29.18
N ALA A 88 8.40 -15.74 28.94
CA ALA A 88 8.98 -16.21 27.67
C ALA A 88 8.08 -15.91 26.46
N VAL A 89 6.76 -16.10 26.59
CA VAL A 89 5.79 -15.82 25.53
C VAL A 89 5.70 -14.32 25.24
N ILE A 90 5.72 -13.48 26.28
CA ILE A 90 5.75 -12.01 26.13
C ILE A 90 7.01 -11.57 25.39
N ILE A 91 8.18 -12.07 25.79
CA ILE A 91 9.47 -11.73 25.17
C ILE A 91 9.48 -12.14 23.70
N TYR A 92 9.02 -13.35 23.40
CA TYR A 92 8.91 -13.83 22.02
C TYR A 92 7.96 -12.96 21.18
N SER A 93 6.79 -12.62 21.73
CA SER A 93 5.81 -11.77 21.03
C SER A 93 6.36 -10.37 20.75
N ALA A 94 7.05 -9.77 21.73
CA ALA A 94 7.70 -8.46 21.56
C ALA A 94 8.80 -8.50 20.48
N TRP A 95 9.57 -9.60 20.43
CA TRP A 95 10.59 -9.80 19.41
C TRP A 95 9.97 -9.90 18.00
N VAL A 96 8.90 -10.67 17.83
CA VAL A 96 8.17 -10.79 16.54
C VAL A 96 7.60 -9.44 16.10
N ILE A 97 7.01 -8.67 17.01
CA ILE A 97 6.48 -7.32 16.70
C ILE A 97 7.61 -6.36 16.28
N ALA A 98 8.77 -6.40 16.96
CA ALA A 98 9.90 -5.56 16.62
C ALA A 98 10.49 -5.91 15.25
N ASP A 99 10.64 -7.21 14.96
CA ASP A 99 11.13 -7.69 13.67
C ASP A 99 10.19 -7.30 12.53
N ALA A 100 8.88 -7.52 12.71
CA ALA A 100 7.86 -7.12 11.73
C ALA A 100 7.89 -5.60 11.47
N ASN A 101 7.97 -4.78 12.52
CA ASN A 101 8.08 -3.33 12.34
C ASN A 101 9.39 -2.90 11.68
N ALA A 102 10.51 -3.59 11.95
CA ALA A 102 11.79 -3.31 11.31
C ALA A 102 11.81 -3.71 9.84
N MET A 103 11.13 -4.80 9.49
CA MET A 103 10.92 -5.22 8.10
C MET A 103 10.06 -4.21 7.37
N LEU A 104 8.91 -3.84 7.95
CA LEU A 104 7.99 -2.86 7.38
C LEU A 104 8.65 -1.49 7.19
N LYS A 105 9.48 -1.07 8.16
CA LYS A 105 10.26 0.15 8.02
C LYS A 105 11.27 0.05 6.87
N ARG A 106 11.98 -1.07 6.72
CA ARG A 106 12.89 -1.27 5.58
C ARG A 106 12.16 -1.21 4.24
N THR A 107 10.96 -1.78 4.17
CA THR A 107 10.11 -1.69 2.99
C THR A 107 9.69 -0.25 2.71
N ILE A 108 9.22 0.49 3.72
CA ILE A 108 8.88 1.91 3.59
C ILE A 108 10.11 2.74 3.20
N ASP A 109 11.24 2.59 3.89
CA ASP A 109 12.49 3.29 3.59
C ASP A 109 12.98 2.98 2.17
N MET A 110 12.78 1.75 1.66
CA MET A 110 13.08 1.38 0.28
C MET A 110 12.19 2.15 -0.70
N PHE A 111 10.89 2.31 -0.41
CA PHE A 111 9.96 3.09 -1.23
C PHE A 111 10.12 4.60 -1.07
N GLU A 112 10.51 5.10 0.11
CA GLU A 112 10.71 6.52 0.44
C GLU A 112 12.11 7.05 0.07
N SER A 113 13.12 6.19 -0.04
CA SER A 113 14.49 6.62 -0.38
C SER A 113 14.59 7.09 -1.85
N PRO A 114 15.28 8.21 -2.14
CA PRO A 114 15.48 8.67 -3.51
C PRO A 114 16.47 7.71 -4.18
N PRO A 115 16.00 6.84 -5.11
CA PRO A 115 15.26 7.23 -6.31
C PRO A 115 13.87 6.57 -6.50
N TYR A 116 13.31 5.88 -5.50
CA TYR A 116 12.04 5.16 -5.67
C TYR A 116 10.79 6.04 -5.66
N VAL A 117 10.82 7.19 -4.95
CA VAL A 117 9.71 8.17 -4.97
C VAL A 117 9.65 8.95 -6.28
N GLN A 118 10.72 8.93 -7.09
CA GLN A 118 10.81 9.81 -8.26
C GLN A 118 10.92 9.10 -9.60
N HIS A 119 11.25 7.81 -9.67
CA HIS A 119 11.41 7.13 -10.95
C HIS A 119 11.10 5.63 -10.86
N VAL A 120 9.82 5.24 -10.89
CA VAL A 120 9.49 4.09 -11.73
C VAL A 120 9.52 4.60 -13.17
N VAL A 121 10.72 4.80 -13.71
CA VAL A 121 10.91 4.90 -15.16
C VAL A 121 10.67 3.48 -15.67
N ILE A 122 9.40 3.14 -15.85
CA ILE A 122 9.03 2.09 -16.78
C ILE A 122 9.40 2.69 -18.14
N PRO A 123 10.27 2.09 -18.96
CA PRO A 123 10.53 2.63 -20.29
C PRO A 123 9.25 2.82 -21.10
N GLN A 124 8.20 2.06 -20.75
CA GLN A 124 6.86 2.07 -21.32
C GLN A 124 5.91 3.13 -20.74
N MET A 125 6.17 3.73 -19.57
CA MET A 125 5.34 4.84 -19.05
C MET A 125 6.22 6.04 -18.71
N GLN A 126 6.12 7.10 -19.50
CA GLN A 126 7.01 8.26 -19.42
C GLN A 126 6.22 9.52 -19.04
N ALA A 127 6.69 10.26 -18.04
CA ALA A 127 6.07 11.53 -17.68
C ALA A 127 6.14 12.52 -18.86
N THR A 128 5.03 13.23 -19.10
CA THR A 128 4.93 14.25 -20.15
C THR A 128 4.50 15.59 -19.56
N SER A 129 4.89 16.69 -20.21
CA SER A 129 4.53 18.06 -19.83
C SER A 129 3.35 18.60 -20.63
N LEU A 130 2.76 19.73 -20.22
CA LEU A 130 1.75 20.45 -21.03
C LEU A 130 2.30 20.87 -22.39
N GLU A 131 3.56 21.28 -22.44
CA GLU A 131 4.23 21.66 -23.68
C GLU A 131 4.34 20.47 -24.63
N ASP A 132 4.74 19.30 -24.10
CA ASP A 132 4.84 18.06 -24.88
C ASP A 132 3.48 17.59 -25.38
N LEU A 133 2.42 17.69 -24.56
CA LEU A 133 1.06 17.37 -24.98
C LEU A 133 0.64 18.22 -26.19
N ASN A 134 0.91 19.52 -26.16
CA ASN A 134 0.57 20.39 -27.29
C ASN A 134 1.35 20.01 -28.55
N LEU A 135 2.63 19.65 -28.41
CA LEU A 135 3.45 19.14 -29.52
C LEU A 135 2.89 17.84 -30.11
N SER A 136 2.22 16.99 -29.32
CA SER A 136 1.64 15.74 -29.82
C SER A 136 0.56 15.96 -30.87
N ILE A 137 -0.26 17.00 -30.71
CA ILE A 137 -1.25 17.41 -31.72
C ILE A 137 -0.53 18.12 -32.88
N ASP A 138 0.31 19.12 -32.56
CA ASP A 138 0.89 20.02 -33.56
C ASP A 138 1.86 19.30 -34.52
N GLU A 139 2.64 18.35 -34.00
CA GLU A 139 3.58 17.52 -34.77
C GLU A 139 2.95 16.22 -35.30
N LYS A 140 1.66 16.00 -35.07
CA LYS A 140 0.91 14.83 -35.55
C LYS A 140 1.48 13.50 -35.08
N ARG A 141 1.80 13.40 -33.79
CA ARG A 141 2.40 12.19 -33.21
C ARG A 141 1.36 11.06 -33.13
N ASN A 142 1.86 9.82 -33.16
CA ASN A 142 1.12 8.63 -32.78
C ASN A 142 1.55 8.26 -31.36
N GLU A 143 0.66 8.36 -30.39
CA GLU A 143 1.00 8.07 -29.01
C GLU A 143 -0.23 7.74 -28.17
N ILE A 144 -0.01 7.03 -27.06
CA ILE A 144 -1.02 6.77 -26.06
C ILE A 144 -0.73 7.69 -24.89
N ILE A 145 -1.74 8.44 -24.43
CA ILE A 145 -1.60 9.40 -23.33
C ILE A 145 -2.52 9.00 -22.19
N TYR A 146 -1.98 8.91 -20.98
CA TYR A 146 -2.71 8.67 -19.76
C TYR A 146 -2.76 9.94 -18.90
N PHE A 147 -3.97 10.40 -18.60
CA PHE A 147 -4.24 11.58 -17.77
C PHE A 147 -4.59 11.14 -16.36
N THR A 148 -3.81 11.63 -15.38
CA THR A 148 -3.92 11.23 -13.97
C THR A 148 -3.92 12.44 -13.04
N ARG A 149 -4.08 12.18 -11.74
CA ARG A 149 -3.95 13.18 -10.69
C ARG A 149 -3.41 12.56 -9.41
N GLU A 150 -2.47 13.24 -8.78
CA GLU A 150 -2.08 12.94 -7.40
C GLU A 150 -3.30 12.97 -6.46
N ASN A 151 -3.36 12.06 -5.48
CA ASN A 151 -4.48 11.93 -4.53
C ASN A 151 -5.84 11.52 -5.15
N CYS A 152 -5.84 10.86 -6.31
CA CYS A 152 -7.03 10.27 -6.93
C CYS A 152 -7.04 8.74 -6.77
N PRO A 153 -7.96 8.15 -5.98
CA PRO A 153 -7.99 6.70 -5.75
C PRO A 153 -8.17 5.88 -7.04
N SER A 154 -9.10 6.28 -7.91
CA SER A 154 -9.34 5.61 -9.20
C SER A 154 -8.11 5.67 -10.12
N CYS A 155 -7.36 6.77 -10.05
CA CYS A 155 -6.15 6.96 -10.84
C CYS A 155 -5.00 6.10 -10.32
N SER A 156 -4.88 5.90 -9.01
CA SER A 156 -3.89 4.97 -8.43
C SER A 156 -4.14 3.54 -8.91
N ILE A 157 -5.40 3.08 -8.81
CA ILE A 157 -5.80 1.73 -9.25
C ILE A 157 -5.52 1.54 -10.75
N CYS A 158 -5.89 2.51 -11.59
CA CYS A 158 -5.67 2.41 -13.03
C CYS A 158 -4.18 2.42 -13.39
N SER A 159 -3.38 3.25 -12.72
CA SER A 159 -1.92 3.31 -12.92
C SER A 159 -1.26 1.96 -12.64
N SER A 160 -1.65 1.28 -11.55
CA SER A 160 -1.14 -0.05 -11.20
C SER A 160 -1.49 -1.09 -12.28
N LYS A 161 -2.74 -1.09 -12.75
CA LYS A 161 -3.19 -2.01 -13.82
C LYS A 161 -2.46 -1.76 -15.15
N LEU A 162 -2.29 -0.49 -15.53
CA LEU A 162 -1.56 -0.09 -16.74
C LEU A 162 -0.10 -0.49 -16.70
N LYS A 163 0.54 -0.32 -15.54
CA LYS A 163 1.92 -0.76 -15.32
C LYS A 163 2.05 -2.27 -15.55
N GLU A 164 1.23 -3.08 -14.89
CA GLU A 164 1.26 -4.54 -15.04
C GLU A 164 1.01 -4.96 -16.50
N PHE A 165 0.07 -4.29 -17.18
CA PHE A 165 -0.25 -4.57 -18.58
C PHE A 165 0.88 -4.22 -19.56
N THR A 166 1.67 -3.18 -19.27
CA THR A 166 2.72 -2.68 -20.15
C THR A 166 4.09 -3.29 -19.87
N GLU A 167 4.30 -3.96 -18.73
CA GLU A 167 5.61 -4.53 -18.35
C GLU A 167 6.17 -5.53 -19.38
N ASP A 168 5.31 -6.37 -19.95
CA ASP A 168 5.68 -7.40 -20.94
C ASP A 168 5.26 -7.04 -22.38
N LYS A 169 4.72 -5.84 -22.61
CA LYS A 169 4.25 -5.37 -23.93
C LYS A 169 5.09 -4.20 -24.42
N ASP A 170 5.32 -4.08 -25.73
CA ASP A 170 6.00 -2.91 -26.33
C ASP A 170 5.03 -1.73 -26.52
N ILE A 171 4.27 -1.40 -25.47
CA ILE A 171 3.27 -0.33 -25.48
C ILE A 171 3.81 0.83 -24.67
N ARG A 172 4.07 1.96 -25.34
CA ARG A 172 4.52 3.20 -24.70
C ARG A 172 3.35 4.14 -24.42
N ILE A 173 3.30 4.65 -23.20
CA ILE A 173 2.27 5.54 -22.67
C ILE A 173 2.94 6.81 -22.11
N SER A 174 2.56 7.96 -22.64
CA SER A 174 2.89 9.28 -22.08
C SER A 174 1.95 9.60 -20.91
N VAL A 175 2.46 9.99 -19.75
CA VAL A 175 1.67 10.18 -18.52
C VAL A 175 1.67 11.65 -18.13
N TYR A 176 0.49 12.27 -18.13
CA TYR A 176 0.29 13.64 -17.69
C TYR A 176 -0.40 13.68 -16.32
N ASP A 177 0.26 14.24 -15.31
CA ASP A 177 -0.32 14.47 -13.99
C ASP A 177 -0.86 15.90 -13.89
N SER A 178 -2.19 16.02 -13.85
CA SER A 178 -2.87 17.31 -13.69
C SER A 178 -2.54 18.03 -12.38
N ALA A 179 -2.04 17.35 -11.35
CA ALA A 179 -1.61 18.00 -10.11
C ALA A 179 -0.39 18.91 -10.32
N ALA A 180 0.47 18.60 -11.30
CA ALA A 180 1.72 19.34 -11.54
C ALA A 180 1.50 20.81 -11.92
N ASP A 181 0.40 21.11 -12.62
CA ASP A 181 0.11 22.44 -13.15
C ASP A 181 -1.08 23.12 -12.48
N ARG A 182 -1.79 22.43 -11.60
CA ARG A 182 -3.05 22.90 -11.03
C ARG A 182 -2.91 24.18 -10.20
N GLU A 183 -1.85 24.32 -9.42
CA GLU A 183 -1.68 25.48 -8.53
C GLU A 183 -0.98 26.67 -9.22
N THR A 184 -0.16 26.38 -10.23
CA THR A 184 0.73 27.38 -10.83
C THR A 184 0.26 27.84 -12.21
N ARG A 185 -0.45 26.99 -12.95
CA ARG A 185 -0.82 27.19 -14.37
C ARG A 185 -2.21 26.62 -14.70
N GLU A 186 -3.19 26.80 -13.82
CA GLU A 186 -4.55 26.23 -13.94
C GLU A 186 -5.22 26.56 -15.28
N ASP A 187 -5.11 27.81 -15.75
CA ASP A 187 -5.73 28.26 -17.00
C ASP A 187 -5.17 27.49 -18.21
N LEU A 188 -3.85 27.39 -18.32
CA LEU A 188 -3.16 26.69 -19.41
C LEU A 188 -3.42 25.19 -19.37
N MET A 189 -3.44 24.61 -18.17
CA MET A 189 -3.82 23.21 -17.97
C MET A 189 -5.24 22.97 -18.46
N SER A 190 -6.20 23.79 -18.01
CA SER A 190 -7.62 23.64 -18.36
C SER A 190 -7.86 23.81 -19.86
N GLU A 191 -7.19 24.77 -20.49
CA GLU A 191 -7.24 24.96 -21.94
C GLU A 191 -6.69 23.74 -22.68
N THR A 192 -5.53 23.23 -22.27
CA THR A 192 -4.90 22.07 -22.90
C THR A 192 -5.77 20.82 -22.74
N LEU A 193 -6.23 20.50 -21.53
CA LEU A 193 -7.11 19.36 -21.29
C LEU A 193 -8.43 19.45 -22.08
N SER A 194 -8.99 20.66 -22.20
CA SER A 194 -10.18 20.91 -23.02
C SER A 194 -9.93 20.65 -24.51
N ARG A 195 -8.75 21.00 -25.05
CA ARG A 195 -8.35 20.63 -26.43
C ARG A 195 -8.33 19.12 -26.64
N PHE A 196 -7.95 18.36 -25.61
CA PHE A 196 -7.97 16.90 -25.60
C PHE A 196 -9.35 16.31 -25.25
N GLY A 197 -10.35 17.16 -24.95
CA GLY A 197 -11.67 16.75 -24.51
C GLY A 197 -11.71 16.10 -23.12
N ILE A 198 -10.67 16.24 -22.30
CA ILE A 198 -10.57 15.60 -20.99
C ILE A 198 -11.33 16.42 -19.94
N GLU A 199 -12.47 15.90 -19.50
CA GLU A 199 -13.30 16.51 -18.45
C GLU A 199 -13.03 15.92 -17.07
N THR A 200 -12.63 14.64 -17.01
CA THR A 200 -12.40 13.91 -15.77
C THR A 200 -11.15 13.02 -15.89
N VAL A 201 -10.55 12.72 -14.74
CA VAL A 201 -9.43 11.80 -14.61
C VAL A 201 -9.84 10.66 -13.66
N PRO A 202 -9.36 9.42 -13.86
CA PRO A 202 -8.40 8.99 -14.89
C PRO A 202 -9.01 8.92 -16.30
N ALA A 203 -8.20 9.14 -17.34
CA ALA A 203 -8.57 8.95 -18.74
C ALA A 203 -7.37 8.50 -19.58
N ILE A 204 -7.62 7.69 -20.62
CA ILE A 204 -6.60 7.28 -21.60
C ILE A 204 -7.04 7.75 -22.99
N LEU A 205 -6.13 8.35 -23.74
CA LEU A 205 -6.33 8.73 -25.13
C LEU A 205 -5.36 7.98 -26.03
N VAL A 206 -5.84 7.61 -27.22
CA VAL A 206 -5.00 7.13 -28.31
C VAL A 206 -5.00 8.20 -29.39
N LEU A 207 -3.82 8.76 -29.65
CA LEU A 207 -3.59 9.69 -30.75
C LEU A 207 -3.05 8.96 -31.97
N GLU A 208 -3.64 9.23 -33.12
CA GLU A 208 -3.14 8.83 -34.43
C GLU A 208 -3.04 10.07 -35.33
N ASN A 209 -1.83 10.37 -35.80
CA ASN A 209 -1.52 11.51 -36.67
C ASN A 209 -2.00 12.85 -36.07
N GLY A 210 -1.85 13.00 -34.75
CA GLY A 210 -2.29 14.17 -33.98
C GLY A 210 -3.80 14.32 -33.81
N GLN A 211 -4.57 13.31 -34.21
CA GLN A 211 -6.01 13.27 -33.98
C GLN A 211 -6.34 12.23 -32.92
N ILE A 212 -7.36 12.52 -32.12
CA ILE A 212 -7.88 11.58 -31.13
C ILE A 212 -8.60 10.47 -31.89
N SER A 213 -8.02 9.28 -31.90
CA SER A 213 -8.58 8.08 -32.52
C SER A 213 -9.56 7.42 -31.56
N GLU A 214 -9.13 7.22 -30.30
CA GLU A 214 -9.95 6.63 -29.25
C GLU A 214 -9.76 7.33 -27.90
N ARG A 215 -10.78 7.21 -27.05
CA ARG A 215 -10.81 7.75 -25.69
C ARG A 215 -11.47 6.75 -24.75
N PHE A 216 -10.82 6.51 -23.63
CA PHE A 216 -11.31 5.65 -22.56
C PHE A 216 -11.41 6.45 -21.26
N ASP A 217 -12.60 6.48 -20.67
CA ASP A 217 -12.89 7.12 -19.40
C ASP A 217 -13.92 6.33 -18.58
N GLY A 218 -14.22 6.80 -17.37
CA GLY A 218 -15.20 6.15 -16.48
C GLY A 218 -14.67 4.91 -15.74
N GLU A 219 -15.58 4.09 -15.23
CA GLU A 219 -15.24 2.99 -14.30
C GLU A 219 -14.51 1.81 -14.98
N ASN A 220 -14.80 1.56 -16.26
CA ASN A 220 -14.26 0.42 -17.02
C ASN A 220 -13.09 0.77 -17.94
N LEU A 221 -12.55 1.98 -17.84
CA LEU A 221 -11.60 2.56 -18.80
C LEU A 221 -10.41 1.62 -19.12
N PHE A 222 -9.90 0.90 -18.12
CA PHE A 222 -8.76 0.01 -18.29
C PHE A 222 -9.13 -1.25 -19.07
N GLU A 223 -10.31 -1.83 -18.79
CA GLU A 223 -10.74 -3.05 -19.48
C GLU A 223 -11.05 -2.75 -20.95
N GLU A 224 -11.61 -1.57 -21.24
CA GLU A 224 -11.86 -1.09 -22.60
C GLU A 224 -10.56 -0.80 -23.36
N PHE A 225 -9.62 -0.10 -22.73
CA PHE A 225 -8.29 0.14 -23.30
C PHE A 225 -7.54 -1.17 -23.58
N LYS A 226 -7.59 -2.12 -22.64
CA LYS A 226 -6.98 -3.43 -22.81
C LYS A 226 -7.57 -4.18 -24.01
N ALA A 227 -8.89 -4.20 -24.14
CA ALA A 227 -9.56 -4.83 -25.27
C ALA A 227 -9.15 -4.18 -26.60
N TYR A 228 -9.08 -2.84 -26.64
CA TYR A 228 -8.60 -2.12 -27.81
C TYR A 228 -7.16 -2.53 -28.20
N CYS A 229 -6.25 -2.57 -27.22
CA CYS A 229 -4.87 -2.99 -27.48
C CYS A 229 -4.78 -4.45 -27.96
N ASP A 230 -5.55 -5.37 -27.38
CA ASP A 230 -5.52 -6.78 -27.78
C ASP A 230 -6.08 -7.00 -29.21
N GLU A 231 -6.90 -6.08 -29.73
CA GLU A 231 -7.46 -6.14 -31.09
C GLU A 231 -6.60 -5.41 -32.14
N ASN A 232 -5.88 -4.35 -31.75
CA ASN A 232 -5.26 -3.40 -32.69
C ASN A 232 -3.72 -3.31 -32.59
N MET A 233 -3.08 -3.94 -31.61
CA MET A 233 -1.63 -3.87 -31.36
C MET A 233 -0.99 -5.25 -31.22
#